data_AF-A0AAD5JJK5-F1
#
_entry.id   AF-A0AAD5JJK5-F1
#
_cell.length_a   1.000
_cell.length_b   1.000
_cell.length_c   1.000
_cell.angle_alpha   90.00
_cell.angle_beta   90.00
_cell.angle_gamma   90.00
#
_symmetry.space_group_name_H-M   'P 1'
#
loop_
_entity.id
_entity.type
_entity.pdbx_description
1 polymer ?
#
loop_
_entity_poly.entity_id
_entity_poly.type
_entity_poly.pdbx_seq_one_letter_code
_entity_poly.pdbx_strand_id
1 'polypeptide(L)'
;MYHSTALLLRDGRVLVGGSNPHNYYNFTGVLFPTELSLEAFSPAYLNPENSSLRPKIILPASHAKLKYNQNLEVKFMVARTVALDKLSVTMVAPSFTTLSFSMNLRLLVLGSEKVIGIGNNTYMVQVTTPGSGNLAPLGYYLLFLVHQDIPSEGIWVNLQ
;
A
#
# COMPACT_ATOMS: atom_id res chain seq x y z
N MET A 1 6.18 -20.46 -9.06
CA MET A 1 7.24 -21.46 -9.30
C MET A 1 8.39 -21.19 -8.33
N TYR A 2 9.44 -22.00 -8.32
CA TYR A 2 10.69 -21.63 -7.62
C TYR A 2 11.19 -20.27 -8.14
N HIS A 3 11.88 -19.47 -7.32
CA HIS A 3 12.38 -18.12 -7.66
C HIS A 3 11.36 -17.10 -8.19
N SER A 4 10.05 -17.37 -8.08
CA SER A 4 9.02 -16.35 -8.30
C SER A 4 8.93 -15.38 -7.11
N THR A 5 8.48 -14.16 -7.38
CA THR A 5 8.30 -13.09 -6.39
C THR A 5 7.00 -12.34 -6.63
N ALA A 6 6.43 -11.78 -5.55
CA ALA A 6 5.30 -10.86 -5.60
C ALA A 6 5.50 -9.70 -4.63
N LEU A 7 5.09 -8.49 -5.03
CA LEU A 7 5.26 -7.27 -4.23
C LEU A 7 4.14 -6.26 -4.49
N LEU A 8 3.64 -5.62 -3.41
CA LEU A 8 2.64 -4.55 -3.49
C LEU A 8 3.26 -3.27 -4.06
N LEU A 9 2.64 -2.71 -5.09
CA LEU A 9 2.97 -1.40 -5.63
C LEU A 9 2.16 -0.29 -4.95
N ARG A 10 2.71 0.92 -4.96
CA ARG A 10 2.08 2.12 -4.39
C ARG A 10 0.70 2.42 -4.98
N ASP A 11 0.48 2.09 -6.23
CA ASP A 11 -0.80 2.30 -6.91
C ASP A 11 -1.85 1.21 -6.61
N GLY A 12 -1.54 0.27 -5.70
CA GLY A 12 -2.42 -0.81 -5.29
C GLY A 12 -2.37 -2.04 -6.20
N ARG A 13 -1.51 -2.09 -7.23
CA ARG A 13 -1.29 -3.31 -8.00
C ARG A 13 -0.32 -4.26 -7.29
N VAL A 14 -0.28 -5.51 -7.72
CA VAL A 14 0.72 -6.48 -7.27
C VAL A 14 1.65 -6.81 -8.43
N LEU A 15 2.91 -6.43 -8.31
CA LEU A 15 3.95 -6.83 -9.26
C LEU A 15 4.26 -8.30 -9.04
N VAL A 16 4.23 -9.08 -10.11
CA VAL A 16 4.57 -10.50 -10.14
C VAL A 16 5.67 -10.69 -11.18
N GLY A 17 6.66 -11.50 -10.82
CA GLY A 17 7.78 -11.76 -11.70
C GLY A 17 8.63 -12.93 -11.23
N GLY A 18 9.52 -13.35 -12.11
CA GLY A 18 10.37 -14.51 -11.89
C GLY A 18 9.64 -15.84 -12.05
N SER A 19 10.41 -16.88 -12.31
CA SER A 19 9.98 -18.27 -12.45
C SER A 19 11.15 -19.16 -12.06
N ASN A 20 11.09 -20.46 -12.32
CA ASN A 20 12.16 -21.42 -12.02
C ASN A 20 13.32 -21.23 -13.03
N PRO A 21 14.37 -20.43 -12.74
CA PRO A 21 15.38 -20.18 -13.73
C PRO A 21 16.23 -21.45 -13.87
N HIS A 22 16.59 -21.75 -15.12
CA HIS A 22 17.73 -22.62 -15.37
C HIS A 22 19.00 -21.99 -14.78
N ASN A 23 20.03 -22.80 -14.50
CA ASN A 23 21.36 -22.30 -14.10
C ASN A 23 21.94 -21.21 -15.05
N TYR A 24 21.48 -21.20 -16.30
CA TYR A 24 21.83 -20.20 -17.32
C TYR A 24 20.56 -19.60 -17.94
N TYR A 25 20.69 -18.50 -18.66
CA TYR A 25 19.60 -17.97 -19.47
C TYR A 25 19.34 -18.88 -20.67
N ASN A 26 18.34 -19.75 -20.55
CA ASN A 26 17.92 -20.66 -21.60
C ASN A 26 16.42 -20.51 -21.86
N PHE A 27 16.10 -20.04 -23.07
CA PHE A 27 14.74 -19.72 -23.48
C PHE A 27 14.09 -20.81 -24.34
N THR A 28 14.84 -21.83 -24.79
CA THR A 28 14.35 -22.82 -25.76
C THR A 28 14.86 -24.23 -25.45
N GLY A 29 14.08 -25.25 -25.78
CA GLY A 29 14.53 -26.65 -25.66
C GLY A 29 14.68 -27.17 -24.23
N VAL A 30 14.02 -26.52 -23.26
CA VAL A 30 14.00 -26.90 -21.83
C VAL A 30 12.56 -26.89 -21.31
N LEU A 31 12.27 -27.71 -20.29
CA LEU A 31 10.92 -27.83 -19.72
C LEU A 31 10.44 -26.53 -19.06
N PHE A 32 11.36 -25.79 -18.43
CA PHE A 32 11.09 -24.49 -17.82
C PHE A 32 12.05 -23.44 -18.40
N PRO A 33 11.64 -22.73 -19.47
CA PRO A 33 12.41 -21.63 -20.03
C PRO A 33 12.64 -20.50 -19.01
N THR A 34 13.73 -19.76 -19.18
CA THR A 34 13.96 -18.51 -18.46
C THR A 34 12.80 -17.55 -18.70
N GLU A 35 12.27 -17.02 -17.59
CA GLU A 35 11.21 -16.01 -17.58
C GLU A 35 11.76 -14.70 -17.04
N LEU A 36 11.72 -13.65 -17.87
CA LEU A 36 12.20 -12.31 -17.53
C LEU A 36 11.07 -11.27 -17.53
N SER A 37 9.84 -11.68 -17.88
CA SER A 37 8.69 -10.78 -17.88
C SER A 37 8.31 -10.38 -16.46
N LEU A 38 7.69 -9.21 -16.38
CA LEU A 38 7.04 -8.69 -15.18
C LEU A 38 5.60 -8.38 -15.54
N GLU A 39 4.69 -8.82 -14.71
CA GLU A 39 3.27 -8.54 -14.85
C GLU A 39 2.78 -7.82 -13.59
N ALA A 40 1.80 -6.92 -13.75
CA ALA A 40 1.17 -6.25 -12.63
C ALA A 40 -0.29 -6.69 -12.56
N PHE A 41 -0.62 -7.51 -11.56
CA PHE A 41 -2.00 -7.86 -11.27
C PHE A 41 -2.74 -6.62 -10.77
N SER A 42 -3.89 -6.33 -11.40
CA SER A 42 -4.77 -5.21 -11.04
C SER A 42 -6.01 -5.75 -10.34
N PRO A 43 -6.12 -5.64 -9.00
CA PRO A 43 -7.27 -6.18 -8.27
C PRO A 43 -8.57 -5.44 -8.59
N ALA A 44 -9.71 -6.07 -8.30
CA ALA A 44 -11.04 -5.54 -8.62
C ALA A 44 -11.33 -4.14 -8.03
N TYR A 45 -10.70 -3.78 -6.90
CA TYR A 45 -10.81 -2.43 -6.34
C TYR A 45 -10.25 -1.33 -7.25
N LEU A 46 -9.43 -1.67 -8.26
CA LEU A 46 -8.91 -0.73 -9.27
C LEU A 46 -9.77 -0.64 -10.53
N ASN A 47 -10.90 -1.34 -10.60
CA ASN A 47 -11.80 -1.25 -11.75
C ASN A 47 -12.21 0.21 -12.01
N PRO A 48 -12.37 0.63 -13.28
CA PRO A 48 -12.71 2.03 -13.63
C PRO A 48 -13.97 2.56 -12.94
N GLU A 49 -14.95 1.69 -12.66
CA GLU A 49 -16.19 2.01 -11.94
C GLU A 49 -15.93 2.53 -10.51
N ASN A 50 -14.85 2.08 -9.88
CA ASN A 50 -14.45 2.45 -8.52
C ASN A 50 -13.62 3.75 -8.46
N SER A 51 -13.24 4.31 -9.62
CA SER A 51 -12.37 5.51 -9.69
C SER A 51 -12.91 6.70 -8.90
N SER A 52 -14.23 6.90 -8.88
CA SER A 52 -14.89 8.00 -8.16
C SER A 52 -14.95 7.80 -6.64
N LEU A 53 -14.79 6.56 -6.17
CA LEU A 53 -14.75 6.19 -4.75
C LEU A 53 -13.31 6.13 -4.22
N ARG A 54 -12.32 6.08 -5.13
CA ARG A 54 -10.90 5.99 -4.79
C ARG A 54 -10.41 7.28 -4.12
N PRO A 55 -9.90 7.22 -2.88
CA PRO A 55 -9.40 8.40 -2.22
C PRO A 55 -8.07 8.89 -2.78
N LYS A 56 -7.84 10.20 -2.67
CA LYS A 56 -6.56 10.84 -2.95
C LYS A 56 -6.05 11.56 -1.70
N ILE A 57 -4.95 11.09 -1.15
CA ILE A 57 -4.29 11.75 -0.01
C ILE A 57 -3.68 13.08 -0.51
N ILE A 58 -3.96 14.16 0.21
CA ILE A 58 -3.44 15.51 0.00
C ILE A 58 -2.37 15.82 1.04
N LEU A 59 -2.65 15.50 2.31
CA LEU A 59 -1.72 15.63 3.43
C LEU A 59 -1.75 14.34 4.27
N PRO A 60 -0.62 13.94 4.88
CA PRO A 60 0.69 14.56 4.75
C PRO A 60 1.28 14.40 3.33
N ALA A 61 2.32 15.18 3.01
CA ALA A 61 3.06 14.98 1.77
C ALA A 61 3.86 13.65 1.82
N SER A 62 4.16 13.08 0.65
CA SER A 62 5.01 11.89 0.59
C SER A 62 6.39 12.18 1.19
N HIS A 63 6.96 11.19 1.86
CA HIS A 63 8.17 11.22 2.69
C HIS A 63 8.05 12.03 3.99
N ALA A 64 6.82 12.27 4.47
CA ALA A 64 6.62 12.87 5.78
C ALA A 64 7.26 12.03 6.90
N LYS A 65 7.86 12.74 7.86
CA LYS A 65 8.49 12.14 9.04
C LYS A 65 7.44 12.00 10.14
N LEU A 66 7.32 10.78 10.66
CA LEU A 66 6.38 10.42 11.70
C LEU A 66 7.14 9.96 12.94
N LYS A 67 6.59 10.23 14.11
CA LYS A 67 7.04 9.68 15.41
C LYS A 67 6.02 8.65 15.89
N TYR A 68 6.41 7.83 16.87
CA TYR A 68 5.46 6.97 17.59
C TYR A 68 4.47 7.79 18.43
N ASN A 69 3.26 7.25 18.65
CA ASN A 69 2.19 7.88 19.42
C ASN A 69 1.89 9.32 18.99
N GLN A 70 2.08 9.62 17.71
CA GLN A 70 1.79 10.92 17.13
C GLN A 70 0.37 10.92 16.58
N ASN A 71 -0.38 11.99 16.86
CA ASN A 71 -1.61 12.28 16.15
C ASN A 71 -1.26 12.83 14.76
N LEU A 72 -1.61 12.06 13.73
CA LEU A 72 -1.41 12.39 12.33
C LEU A 72 -2.74 12.80 11.71
N GLU A 73 -2.79 14.00 11.15
CA GLU A 73 -3.90 14.44 10.31
C GLU A 73 -3.66 13.98 8.87
N VAL A 74 -4.60 13.19 8.35
CA VAL A 74 -4.62 12.77 6.95
C VAL A 74 -5.77 13.49 6.26
N LYS A 75 -5.41 14.44 5.38
CA LYS A 75 -6.37 15.16 4.53
C LYS A 75 -6.47 14.48 3.19
N PHE A 76 -7.68 14.23 2.71
CA PHE A 76 -7.91 13.51 1.46
C PHE A 76 -9.14 14.01 0.72
N MET A 77 -9.20 13.70 -0.57
CA MET A 77 -10.36 13.93 -1.43
C MET A 77 -10.96 12.62 -1.90
N VAL A 78 -12.27 12.57 -2.05
CA VAL A 78 -13.00 11.48 -2.72
C VAL A 78 -14.05 12.12 -3.63
N ALA A 79 -14.14 11.72 -4.90
CA ALA A 79 -15.02 12.41 -5.85
C ALA A 79 -16.52 12.28 -5.51
N ARG A 80 -16.89 11.22 -4.77
CA ARG A 80 -18.24 11.00 -4.22
C ARG A 80 -18.27 11.18 -2.71
N THR A 81 -19.48 11.26 -2.17
CA THR A 81 -19.73 11.28 -0.73
C THR A 81 -19.09 10.08 -0.05
N VAL A 82 -18.38 10.36 1.03
CA VAL A 82 -17.65 9.36 1.81
C VAL A 82 -18.56 8.67 2.81
N ALA A 83 -18.50 7.33 2.85
CA ALA A 83 -19.04 6.53 3.93
C ALA A 83 -18.05 6.54 5.10
N LEU A 84 -18.29 7.42 6.08
CA LEU A 84 -17.36 7.71 7.17
C LEU A 84 -17.05 6.48 8.04
N ASP A 85 -18.01 5.55 8.16
CA ASP A 85 -17.91 4.29 8.88
C ASP A 85 -17.09 3.22 8.15
N LYS A 86 -16.78 3.44 6.86
CA LYS A 86 -16.02 2.51 6.00
C LYS A 86 -14.67 3.08 5.58
N LEU A 87 -14.08 3.89 6.46
CA LEU A 87 -12.74 4.44 6.28
C LEU A 87 -11.74 3.76 7.19
N SER A 88 -10.57 3.46 6.63
CA SER A 88 -9.39 3.12 7.43
C SER A 88 -8.15 3.76 6.84
N VAL A 89 -7.17 4.02 7.70
CA VAL A 89 -5.83 4.43 7.29
C VAL A 89 -4.87 3.32 7.67
N THR A 90 -4.04 2.91 6.72
CA THR A 90 -3.12 1.79 6.92
C THR A 90 -1.69 2.16 6.59
N MET A 91 -0.74 1.62 7.34
CA MET A 91 0.70 1.65 7.01
C MET A 91 1.15 0.25 6.61
N VAL A 92 1.74 0.11 5.42
CA VAL A 92 2.33 -1.13 4.92
C VAL A 92 3.85 -1.00 4.91
N ALA A 93 4.56 -1.90 5.61
CA ALA A 93 6.00 -2.00 5.40
C ALA A 93 6.27 -2.72 4.08
N PRO A 94 7.03 -2.12 3.15
CA PRO A 94 7.40 -2.79 1.92
C PRO A 94 8.26 -4.03 2.25
N SER A 95 8.04 -5.09 1.50
CA SER A 95 8.78 -6.33 1.69
C SER A 95 10.01 -6.40 0.80
N PHE A 96 11.01 -7.16 1.26
CA PHE A 96 11.99 -7.78 0.37
C PHE A 96 11.54 -9.22 0.16
N THR A 97 11.11 -9.56 -1.05
CA THR A 97 10.52 -10.88 -1.36
C THR A 97 11.47 -11.72 -2.21
N THR A 98 11.85 -12.90 -1.72
CA THR A 98 12.58 -13.92 -2.49
C THR A 98 12.26 -15.30 -1.95
N LEU A 99 12.37 -16.36 -2.77
CA LEU A 99 12.20 -17.75 -2.32
C LEU A 99 10.89 -18.00 -1.56
N SER A 100 9.79 -17.38 -1.99
CA SER A 100 8.48 -17.40 -1.30
C SER A 100 8.50 -16.83 0.13
N PHE A 101 9.50 -16.02 0.47
CA PHE A 101 9.63 -15.37 1.76
C PHE A 101 9.59 -13.85 1.59
N SER A 102 8.58 -13.20 2.19
CA SER A 102 8.41 -11.75 2.19
C SER A 102 8.92 -11.18 3.51
N MET A 103 10.19 -10.83 3.55
CA MET A 103 10.82 -10.21 4.72
C MET A 103 10.18 -8.86 5.01
N ASN A 104 9.92 -8.59 6.28
CA ASN A 104 9.40 -7.31 6.80
C ASN A 104 7.95 -6.94 6.44
N LEU A 105 7.26 -7.70 5.56
CA LEU A 105 5.87 -7.40 5.17
C LEU A 105 4.97 -7.33 6.40
N ARG A 106 4.36 -6.17 6.64
CA ARG A 106 3.37 -5.98 7.70
C ARG A 106 2.34 -4.96 7.25
N LEU A 107 1.08 -5.19 7.61
CA LEU A 107 0.00 -4.24 7.48
C LEU A 107 -0.39 -3.77 8.88
N LEU A 108 -0.37 -2.46 9.09
CA LEU A 108 -0.81 -1.81 10.32
C LEU A 108 -2.06 -1.01 10.00
N VAL A 109 -3.15 -1.27 10.72
CA VAL A 109 -4.35 -0.42 10.68
C VAL A 109 -4.20 0.61 11.79
N LEU A 110 -4.22 1.90 11.45
CA LEU A 110 -4.07 2.97 12.42
C LEU A 110 -5.41 3.25 13.10
N GLY A 111 -5.37 3.45 14.42
CA GLY A 111 -6.54 3.85 15.19
C GLY A 111 -7.07 5.18 14.66
N SER A 112 -8.30 5.16 14.15
CA SER A 112 -8.96 6.35 13.59
C SER A 112 -9.90 6.93 14.64
N GLU A 113 -9.70 8.20 14.99
CA GLU A 113 -10.48 8.84 16.06
C GLU A 113 -11.72 9.54 15.50
N LYS A 114 -11.53 10.35 14.47
CA LYS A 114 -12.59 11.21 13.93
C LYS A 114 -12.35 11.54 12.47
N VAL A 115 -13.41 11.44 11.67
CA VAL A 115 -13.44 11.94 10.29
C VAL A 115 -14.32 13.18 10.24
N ILE A 116 -13.82 14.27 9.65
CA ILE A 116 -14.57 15.51 9.45
C ILE A 116 -14.56 15.91 7.97
N GLY A 117 -15.70 16.41 7.49
CA GLY A 117 -15.78 17.05 6.18
C GLY A 117 -15.28 18.50 6.26
N ILE A 118 -14.40 18.88 5.32
CA ILE A 118 -13.82 20.23 5.23
C ILE A 118 -14.46 21.02 4.06
N GLY A 119 -15.28 20.36 3.24
CA GLY A 119 -15.95 20.96 2.07
C GLY A 119 -15.26 20.60 0.75
N ASN A 120 -15.90 20.86 -0.39
CA ASN A 120 -15.38 20.54 -1.73
C ASN A 120 -14.86 19.11 -1.85
N ASN A 121 -15.67 18.12 -1.41
CA ASN A 121 -15.30 16.70 -1.46
C ASN A 121 -13.98 16.36 -0.75
N THR A 122 -13.58 17.21 0.20
CA THR A 122 -12.37 17.09 0.99
C THR A 122 -12.72 16.77 2.42
N TYR A 123 -11.97 15.84 2.99
CA TYR A 123 -12.16 15.29 4.31
C TYR A 123 -10.83 15.24 5.06
N MET A 124 -10.90 15.13 6.37
CA MET A 124 -9.74 14.91 7.22
C MET A 124 -10.06 13.82 8.22
N VAL A 125 -9.14 12.90 8.37
CA VAL A 125 -9.16 11.87 9.42
C VAL A 125 -7.95 12.06 10.32
N GLN A 126 -8.19 12.05 11.63
CA GLN A 126 -7.13 12.01 12.62
C GLN A 126 -6.86 10.57 13.01
N VAL A 127 -5.59 10.16 12.93
CA VAL A 127 -5.14 8.81 13.29
C VAL A 127 -3.96 8.86 14.23
N THR A 128 -3.82 7.85 15.08
CA THR A 128 -2.64 7.70 15.93
C THR A 128 -1.63 6.79 15.24
N THR A 129 -0.39 7.26 15.08
CA THR A 129 0.72 6.42 14.58
C THR A 129 1.04 5.28 15.56
N PRO A 130 1.76 4.23 15.13
CA PRO A 130 2.06 3.09 16.00
C PRO A 130 2.68 3.51 17.33
N GLY A 131 2.39 2.76 18.40
CA GLY A 131 2.83 3.14 19.74
C GLY A 131 4.25 2.70 20.12
N SER A 132 4.84 1.75 19.37
CA SER A 132 6.18 1.23 19.64
C SER A 132 6.83 0.57 18.42
N GLY A 133 8.15 0.43 18.48
CA GLY A 133 8.94 -0.29 17.47
C GLY A 133 8.68 -1.79 17.40
N ASN A 134 8.06 -2.38 18.43
CA ASN A 134 7.64 -3.79 18.40
C ASN A 134 6.52 -4.00 17.37
N LEU A 135 5.62 -3.02 17.24
CA LEU A 135 4.56 -3.03 16.23
C LEU A 135 5.11 -2.62 14.85
N ALA A 136 5.87 -1.53 14.84
CA ALA A 136 6.36 -0.89 13.62
C ALA A 136 7.81 -0.43 13.78
N PRO A 137 8.82 -1.25 13.42
CA PRO A 137 10.21 -0.83 13.39
C PRO A 137 10.42 0.45 12.58
N LEU A 138 11.44 1.22 12.94
CA LEU A 138 11.78 2.46 12.23
C LEU A 138 12.05 2.19 10.75
N GLY A 139 11.66 3.13 9.89
CA GLY A 139 11.88 3.04 8.46
C GLY A 139 10.70 3.53 7.62
N TYR A 140 10.75 3.20 6.32
CA TYR A 140 9.77 3.65 5.36
C TYR A 140 8.55 2.72 5.28
N TYR A 141 7.38 3.34 5.22
CA TYR A 141 6.09 2.68 5.05
C TYR A 141 5.32 3.34 3.92
N LEU A 142 4.44 2.57 3.28
CA LEU A 142 3.40 3.10 2.42
C LEU A 142 2.15 3.38 3.27
N LEU A 143 1.75 4.64 3.35
CA LEU A 143 0.49 5.06 3.96
C LEU A 143 -0.62 5.04 2.89
N PHE A 144 -1.69 4.31 3.16
CA PHE A 144 -2.89 4.27 2.33
C PHE A 144 -4.10 4.74 3.13
N LEU A 145 -5.05 5.35 2.42
CA LEU A 145 -6.40 5.56 2.93
C LEU A 145 -7.36 4.70 2.13
N VAL A 146 -8.14 3.88 2.82
CA VAL A 146 -9.06 2.90 2.23
C VAL A 146 -10.48 3.36 2.50
N HIS A 147 -11.28 3.46 1.44
CA HIS A 147 -12.70 3.81 1.50
C HIS A 147 -13.51 2.71 0.82
N GLN A 148 -14.36 2.01 1.57
CA GLN A 148 -15.14 0.88 1.05
C GLN A 148 -14.27 -0.16 0.32
N ASP A 149 -13.18 -0.58 0.97
CA ASP A 149 -12.19 -1.53 0.42
C ASP A 149 -11.42 -1.05 -0.83
N ILE A 150 -11.58 0.23 -1.20
CA ILE A 150 -10.85 0.85 -2.32
C ILE A 150 -9.70 1.70 -1.77
N PRO A 151 -8.43 1.27 -1.96
CA PRO A 151 -7.28 2.00 -1.46
C PRO A 151 -6.95 3.21 -2.35
N SER A 152 -6.47 4.27 -1.72
CA SER A 152 -5.81 5.38 -2.41
C SER A 152 -4.58 4.91 -3.19
N GLU A 153 -3.97 5.81 -3.96
CA GLU A 153 -2.54 5.65 -4.20
C GLU A 153 -1.81 5.89 -2.87
N GLY A 154 -0.84 5.03 -2.55
CA GLY A 154 -0.05 5.14 -1.33
C GLY A 154 0.90 6.33 -1.37
N ILE A 155 1.28 6.83 -0.22
CA ILE A 155 2.39 7.78 -0.08
C ILE A 155 3.48 7.19 0.81
N TRP A 156 4.73 7.55 0.57
CA TRP A 156 5.80 7.16 1.48
C TRP A 156 5.69 7.97 2.77
N VAL A 157 5.96 7.35 3.90
CA VAL A 157 6.17 8.02 5.19
C VAL A 157 7.36 7.36 5.87
N ASN A 158 8.12 8.12 6.67
CA ASN A 158 9.27 7.61 7.41
C ASN A 158 9.00 7.69 8.92
N LEU A 159 8.95 6.54 9.57
CA LEU A 159 8.81 6.44 11.03
C LEU A 159 10.21 6.50 11.66
N GLN A 160 10.47 7.54 12.43
CA GLN A 160 11.79 7.89 13.00
C GLN A 160 11.70 8.41 14.44
#